data_AF-A0A3G2G3N4-F1
#
_entry.id   AF-A0A3G2G3N4-F1
#
_cell.length_a   1.000
_cell.length_b   1.000
_cell.length_c   1.000
_cell.angle_alpha   90.00
_cell.angle_beta   90.00
_cell.angle_gamma   90.00
#
_symmetry.space_group_name_H-M   'P 1'
#
loop_
_entity.id
_entity.type
_entity.pdbx_description
1 polymer ?
#
loop_
_entity_poly.entity_id
_entity_poly.type
_entity_poly.pdbx_seq_one_letter_code
_entity_poly.pdbx_strand_id
1 'polypeptide(L)' 'MSRLKRLRNINGLNEVLDTIIKNQCSLSEIELNLLNEAIAKLNGLKSKKGLTNKQYLVEISDIINLITLFLTKY' A
#
# COMPACT_ATOMS: atom_id res chain seq x y z
N MET A 1 -12.45 -7.87 -10.88
CA MET A 1 -11.49 -8.80 -10.25
C MET A 1 -12.20 -9.57 -9.14
N SER A 2 -11.90 -10.85 -8.91
CA SER A 2 -12.50 -11.61 -7.81
C SER A 2 -12.01 -11.09 -6.44
N ARG A 3 -12.86 -11.21 -5.40
CA ARG A 3 -12.50 -10.81 -4.02
C ARG A 3 -11.24 -11.53 -3.53
N LEU A 4 -11.10 -12.82 -3.83
CA LEU A 4 -9.95 -13.62 -3.42
C LEU A 4 -8.64 -13.13 -4.08
N LYS A 5 -8.66 -12.84 -5.39
CA LYS A 5 -7.50 -12.28 -6.09
C LYS A 5 -7.11 -10.91 -5.52
N ARG A 6 -8.10 -10.07 -5.20
CA ARG A 6 -7.88 -8.78 -4.55
C ARG A 6 -7.17 -8.92 -3.21
N LEU A 7 -7.67 -9.81 -2.35
CA LEU A 7 -7.07 -10.06 -1.03
C LEU A 7 -5.65 -10.60 -1.13
N ARG A 8 -5.40 -11.52 -2.07
CA ARG A 8 -4.04 -12.06 -2.32
C ARG A 8 -3.08 -10.95 -2.75
N ASN A 9 -3.51 -10.07 -3.64
CA ASN A 9 -2.69 -8.94 -4.09
C ASN A 9 -2.38 -7.95 -2.96
N ILE A 10 -3.38 -7.60 -2.14
CA ILE A 10 -3.19 -6.71 -0.99
C ILE A 10 -2.21 -7.32 0.02
N ASN A 11 -2.38 -8.60 0.37
CA ASN A 11 -1.49 -9.28 1.31
C ASN A 11 -0.05 -9.35 0.77
N GLY A 12 0.13 -9.71 -0.50
CA GLY A 12 1.48 -9.76 -1.09
C GLY A 12 2.16 -8.39 -1.12
N LEU A 13 1.42 -7.31 -1.37
CA LEU A 13 2.00 -5.97 -1.32
C LEU A 13 2.37 -5.55 0.12
N ASN A 14 1.52 -5.86 1.11
CA ASN A 14 1.86 -5.64 2.52
C ASN A 14 3.15 -6.38 2.92
N GLU A 15 3.29 -7.65 2.53
CA GLU A 15 4.49 -8.45 2.83
C GLU A 15 5.76 -7.83 2.25
N VAL A 16 5.68 -7.29 1.02
CA VAL A 16 6.80 -6.58 0.39
C VAL A 16 7.15 -5.30 1.15
N LEU A 17 6.16 -4.46 1.49
CA LEU A 17 6.39 -3.22 2.23
C LEU A 17 6.96 -3.48 3.63
N ASP A 18 6.43 -4.47 4.36
CA ASP A 18 6.95 -4.89 5.66
C ASP A 18 8.40 -5.39 5.56
N THR A 19 8.73 -6.12 4.50
CA THR A 19 10.09 -6.61 4.24
C THR A 19 11.06 -5.45 4.00
N ILE A 20 10.64 -4.42 3.26
CA ILE A 20 11.43 -3.21 3.03
C ILE A 20 11.70 -2.50 4.37
N ILE A 21 10.65 -2.26 5.17
CA ILE A 21 10.78 -1.60 6.48
C ILE A 21 11.75 -2.35 7.39
N LYS A 22 11.66 -3.69 7.44
CA LYS A 22 12.50 -4.51 8.33
C LYS A 22 13.95 -4.62 7.90
N ASN A 23 14.22 -4.59 6.59
CA ASN A 23 15.55 -4.88 6.06
C ASN A 23 16.35 -3.62 5.68
N GLN A 24 15.71 -2.45 5.58
CA GLN A 24 16.41 -1.20 5.23
C GLN A 24 16.87 -0.46 6.48
N CYS A 25 18.18 -0.40 6.69
CA CYS A 25 18.80 0.30 7.83
C CYS A 25 18.89 1.83 7.65
N SER A 26 18.48 2.36 6.50
CA SER A 26 18.71 3.75 6.09
C SER A 26 17.45 4.50 5.66
N LEU A 27 16.27 4.04 6.08
CA LEU A 27 15.04 4.79 5.86
C LEU A 27 15.04 6.05 6.73
N SER A 28 14.83 7.20 6.09
CA SER A 28 14.48 8.44 6.78
C SER A 28 13.09 8.31 7.42
N GLU A 29 12.81 9.18 8.39
CA GLU A 29 11.49 9.24 9.02
C GLU A 29 10.36 9.48 8.01
N ILE A 30 10.62 10.31 6.98
CA ILE A 30 9.66 10.59 5.91
C ILE A 30 9.36 9.31 5.11
N GLU A 31 10.38 8.56 4.71
CA GLU A 31 10.18 7.31 3.97
C GLU A 31 9.45 6.27 4.80
N LEU A 32 9.80 6.14 6.08
CA LEU A 32 9.12 5.23 6.99
C LEU A 32 7.64 5.59 7.14
N ASN A 33 7.32 6.88 7.23
CA ASN A 33 5.94 7.36 7.31
C ASN A 33 5.16 7.08 6.02
N LEU A 34 5.75 7.30 4.84
CA LEU A 34 5.12 6.97 3.55
C LEU A 34 4.79 5.48 3.44
N LEU A 35 5.73 4.60 3.82
CA LEU A 35 5.51 3.15 3.80
C LEU A 35 4.43 2.72 4.80
N ASN A 36 4.45 3.25 6.01
CA ASN A 36 3.44 2.97 7.04
C ASN A 36 2.04 3.44 6.60
N GLU A 37 1.94 4.61 5.98
CA GLU A 37 0.67 5.12 5.46
C GLU A 37 0.13 4.23 4.32
N ALA A 38 1.01 3.76 3.42
CA ALA A 38 0.64 2.86 2.35
C ALA A 38 0.09 1.53 2.90
N ILE A 39 0.74 0.95 3.93
CA ILE A 39 0.26 -0.25 4.62
C ILE A 39 -1.10 -0.01 5.29
N ALA A 40 -1.28 1.13 5.96
CA ALA A 40 -2.54 1.48 6.60
C ALA A 40 -3.70 1.57 5.58
N LYS A 41 -3.48 2.22 4.43
CA LYS A 41 -4.48 2.29 3.34
C LYS A 41 -4.77 0.92 2.75
N LEU A 42 -3.77 0.07 2.53
CA LEU A 42 -3.95 -1.31 2.06
C LEU A 42 -4.81 -2.14 3.02
N ASN A 43 -4.55 -2.03 4.32
CA ASN A 43 -5.34 -2.70 5.35
C ASN A 43 -6.78 -2.17 5.42
N GLY A 44 -6.98 -0.87 5.25
CA GLY A 44 -8.31 -0.28 5.09
C GLY A 44 -9.06 -0.80 3.87
N LEU A 45 -8.38 -0.95 2.73
CA LEU A 45 -8.96 -1.49 1.50
C LEU A 45 -9.37 -2.97 1.63
N LYS A 46 -8.66 -3.72 2.48
CA LYS A 46 -8.97 -5.12 2.81
C LYS A 46 -10.31 -5.26 3.54
N SER A 47 -10.60 -4.37 4.49
CA SER A 47 -11.81 -4.42 5.32
C SER A 47 -13.05 -3.86 4.62
N LYS A 48 -12.88 -2.92 3.68
CA LYS A 48 -14.00 -2.32 2.91
C LYS A 48 -14.77 -3.36 2.07
N LYS A 49 -16.09 -3.40 2.29
CA LYS A 49 -17.09 -4.15 1.51
C LYS A 49 -17.90 -3.19 0.66
N GLY A 50 -18.49 -3.68 -0.44
CA GLY A 50 -19.41 -2.87 -1.27
C GLY A 50 -18.79 -1.71 -2.05
N LEU A 51 -17.46 -1.67 -2.20
CA LEU A 51 -16.78 -0.66 -3.02
C LEU A 51 -17.19 -0.77 -4.49
N THR A 52 -17.57 0.36 -5.07
CA THR A 52 -17.67 0.49 -6.52
C THR A 52 -16.28 0.40 -7.15
N ASN A 53 -16.22 0.06 -8.45
CA ASN A 53 -14.95 -0.01 -9.17
C ASN A 53 -14.21 1.34 -9.15
N LYS A 54 -14.94 2.46 -9.26
CA LYS A 54 -14.37 3.82 -9.22
C LYS A 54 -13.72 4.11 -7.86
N GLN A 55 -14.40 3.83 -6.76
CA GLN A 55 -13.84 4.01 -5.42
C GLN A 55 -12.63 3.12 -5.20
N TYR A 56 -12.67 1.87 -5.67
CA TYR A 56 -11.52 0.97 -5.58
C TYR A 56 -10.29 1.53 -6.32
N LEU A 57 -10.48 2.07 -7.53
CA LEU A 57 -9.39 2.66 -8.30
C LEU A 57 -8.80 3.91 -7.64
N VAL A 58 -9.63 4.76 -7.02
CA VAL A 58 -9.17 5.94 -6.27
C VAL A 58 -8.27 5.51 -5.10
N GLU A 59 -8.71 4.55 -4.29
CA GLU A 59 -7.93 4.06 -3.15
C GLU A 59 -6.60 3.43 -3.58
N ILE A 60 -6.61 2.70 -4.72
CA ILE A 60 -5.38 2.15 -5.30
C ILE A 60 -4.45 3.26 -5.81
N SER A 61 -5.00 4.30 -6.44
CA SER A 61 -4.23 5.45 -6.91
C SER A 61 -3.49 6.15 -5.76
N ASP A 62 -4.17 6.34 -4.61
CA ASP A 62 -3.54 6.90 -3.42
C ASP A 62 -2.36 6.05 -2.92
N ILE A 63 -2.55 4.73 -2.87
CA ILE A 63 -1.49 3.79 -2.45
C ILE A 63 -0.31 3.84 -3.41
N ILE A 64 -0.57 3.85 -4.72
CA ILE A 64 0.47 3.97 -5.75
C ILE A 64 1.21 5.30 -5.60
N ASN A 65 0.52 6.39 -5.28
CA ASN A 65 1.16 7.68 -5.08
C ASN A 65 2.15 7.65 -3.91
N LEU A 66 1.76 7.08 -2.76
CA LEU A 66 2.66 6.92 -1.60
C LEU A 66 3.90 6.08 -1.94
N ILE A 67 3.71 4.97 -2.65
CA ILE A 67 4.82 4.11 -3.09
C ILE A 67 5.72 4.84 -4.09
N THR A 68 5.13 5.60 -5.01
CA THR A 68 5.88 6.40 -5.98
C THR A 68 6.73 7.44 -5.26
N LEU A 69 6.15 8.20 -4.33
CA LEU A 69 6.88 9.19 -3.53
C LEU A 69 8.06 8.58 -2.77
N PHE A 70 7.87 7.37 -2.23
CA PHE A 70 8.95 6.61 -1.61
C PHE A 70 10.06 6.25 -2.61
N LEU A 71 9.70 5.78 -3.81
CA LEU A 71 10.67 5.32 -4.81
C LEU A 71 11.38 6.45 -5.55
N THR A 72 10.73 7.59 -5.78
CA THR A 72 11.26 8.60 -6.70
C THR A 72 12.22 9.58 -6.06
N LYS A 73 12.17 9.82 -4.74
CA LYS A 73 13.13 10.59 -3.93
C LYS A 73 13.90 11.74 -4.64
N TYR A 74 13.24 12.46 -5.56
CA TYR A 74 13.70 13.58 -6.38
C TYR A 74 12.49 14.40 -6.81
#